data_AF-A0AB40AYY5-F1
#
_entry.id   AF-A0AB40AYY5-F1
#
_cell.length_a   1.000
_cell.length_b   1.000
_cell.length_c   1.000
_cell.angle_alpha   90.00
_cell.angle_beta   90.00
_cell.angle_gamma   90.00
#
_symmetry.space_group_name_H-M   'P 1'
#
loop_
_entity.id
_entity.type
_entity.pdbx_description
1 polymer ?
#
loop_
_entity_poly.entity_id
_entity_poly.type
_entity_poly.pdbx_seq_one_letter_code
_entity_poly.pdbx_strand_id
1 'polypeptide(L)'
;MDGNHPGGDPVAISSADAGEKRKRRRERSCSSSTSFDRGSFPLMLAAIAKLHNRRSRSIIKRLLRSHLALISKPLSLRRLVPNGLLALLPSLLVSGFPSVVVLSAEVVSAIALHSLEANEIIASNEEVVKCLVQGALGSHIKRAVMAACNAVMDLSTSPLGRSQLRKSNAIGRLLFLFCQVCSAPVNAVSHDHTEEISINNFDWRFSSNDLSPLVLDAVLILINSLDKDCSGRIPGLVVEKILQLLICLWGKVHASAISRGNALGPFFLHRTKADLATAIFRLAMNKNIALHSPDDVKISLFGSTESAFEKFILDYWEVSPLLFRRVSENVNDNIIFGSLGCPFDRKTIDTFLPSILQGLISCPPIASDELDIYCFLNEVKGMLGSPIIYGQDIRVLRSQKVTDGPMMEGIKEEVHFFKDIVDSEIIDGSFAQKCIEAFQNGYTIAVRGMEFRDDKVAAIADGLASLFGQPSAGANIYLTPSNSQGLAQHYDDHCVFVCQLYGRKSWRISPRPMDLFPRLYEPLQRLPNSEGDLSGVMQVLLEEGDMLYIPRGYPHEAQTNVDQGESTFKEFSLHLTLGIEVEPPFE
;
A
#
# COMPACT_ATOMS: atom_id res chain seq x y z
N MET A 1 25.38 -64.54 33.94
CA MET A 1 26.79 -64.20 33.72
C MET A 1 26.95 -62.76 34.16
N ASP A 2 26.82 -62.55 35.47
CA ASP A 2 27.93 -62.51 36.46
C ASP A 2 28.41 -61.05 36.53
N GLY A 3 28.21 -60.28 37.60
CA GLY A 3 28.29 -60.64 39.00
C GLY A 3 29.59 -60.07 39.56
N ASN A 4 29.52 -59.02 40.40
CA ASN A 4 30.25 -58.89 41.67
C ASN A 4 30.32 -57.44 42.18
N HIS A 5 29.55 -57.16 43.24
CA HIS A 5 30.04 -56.45 44.42
C HIS A 5 30.99 -57.39 45.20
N PRO A 6 31.83 -56.89 46.14
CA PRO A 6 31.39 -56.95 47.55
C PRO A 6 32.03 -55.93 48.53
N GLY A 7 31.39 -55.81 49.69
CA GLY A 7 31.96 -55.38 50.98
C GLY A 7 31.30 -54.11 51.54
N GLY A 8 30.44 -54.10 52.57
CA GLY A 8 30.11 -55.08 53.60
C GLY A 8 30.32 -54.47 55.00
N ASP A 9 29.28 -53.81 55.54
CA ASP A 9 28.64 -53.96 56.88
C ASP A 9 29.49 -54.01 58.20
N PRO A 10 28.92 -53.88 59.43
CA PRO A 10 27.55 -53.47 59.87
C PRO A 10 27.46 -52.68 61.24
N VAL A 11 26.21 -52.52 61.75
CA VAL A 11 25.75 -52.41 63.17
C VAL A 11 25.92 -51.04 63.89
N ALA A 12 25.08 -50.56 64.83
CA ALA A 12 23.64 -50.53 65.12
C ALA A 12 23.45 -49.62 66.37
N ILE A 13 22.29 -48.96 66.47
CA ILE A 13 21.54 -48.54 67.69
C ILE A 13 22.18 -47.54 68.68
N SER A 14 21.52 -46.39 68.85
CA SER A 14 21.25 -45.78 70.17
C SER A 14 20.16 -44.70 70.08
N SER A 15 19.12 -44.90 70.89
CA SER A 15 17.91 -44.10 71.12
C SER A 15 18.09 -42.96 72.14
N ALA A 16 17.36 -41.85 71.98
CA ALA A 16 16.64 -41.06 73.01
C ALA A 16 16.18 -39.73 72.38
N ASP A 17 14.91 -39.50 72.10
CA ASP A 17 13.82 -39.07 73.00
C ASP A 17 13.62 -37.53 72.98
N ALA A 18 12.43 -37.09 72.57
CA ALA A 18 11.68 -35.94 73.11
C ALA A 18 10.58 -35.44 72.14
N GLY A 19 9.32 -35.65 72.54
CA GLY A 19 8.34 -34.57 72.55
C GLY A 19 7.45 -34.37 71.33
N GLU A 20 6.43 -35.22 71.20
CA GLU A 20 5.24 -35.01 70.39
C GLU A 20 4.49 -33.71 70.79
N LYS A 21 4.33 -32.76 69.85
CA LYS A 21 3.20 -31.81 69.85
C LYS A 21 2.55 -31.77 68.48
N ARG A 22 1.47 -32.55 68.36
CA ARG A 22 0.47 -32.52 67.28
C ARG A 22 0.09 -31.08 66.90
N LYS A 23 0.45 -30.65 65.69
CA LYS A 23 -0.19 -29.52 65.01
C LYS A 23 -1.05 -30.08 63.88
N ARG A 24 -2.36 -30.19 64.13
CA ARG A 24 -3.38 -30.56 63.13
C ARG A 24 -3.18 -29.70 61.88
N ARG A 25 -2.73 -30.35 60.80
CA ARG A 25 -2.69 -29.80 59.45
C ARG A 25 -4.15 -29.65 59.01
N ARG A 26 -4.73 -28.46 59.19
CA ARG A 26 -5.97 -28.08 58.50
C ARG A 26 -5.59 -27.89 57.04
N GLU A 27 -5.92 -28.88 56.22
CA GLU A 27 -6.12 -28.69 54.79
C GLU A 27 -7.10 -27.52 54.61
N ARG A 28 -6.59 -26.35 54.23
CA ARG A 28 -7.41 -25.24 53.75
C ARG A 28 -7.63 -25.46 52.27
N SER A 29 -8.79 -26.03 51.98
CA SER A 29 -9.48 -25.95 50.71
C SER A 29 -9.37 -24.56 50.06
N CYS A 30 -9.12 -24.57 48.76
CA CYS A 30 -9.33 -23.52 47.76
C CYS A 30 -10.28 -22.38 48.23
N SER A 31 -9.74 -21.17 48.48
CA SER A 31 -10.56 -19.95 48.59
C SER A 31 -9.99 -18.88 47.65
N SER A 32 -10.33 -19.05 46.38
CA SER A 32 -9.80 -18.42 45.16
C SER A 32 -10.36 -17.03 44.81
N SER A 33 -10.96 -16.31 45.77
CA SER A 33 -11.68 -15.05 45.52
C SER A 33 -10.85 -13.82 45.92
N THR A 34 -10.70 -12.85 45.01
CA THR A 34 -9.92 -11.61 45.21
C THR A 34 -10.63 -10.65 46.20
N SER A 35 -9.93 -9.64 46.71
CA SER A 35 -10.56 -8.60 47.55
C SER A 35 -11.68 -7.85 46.81
N PHE A 36 -11.54 -7.67 45.49
CA PHE A 36 -12.58 -7.11 44.64
C PHE A 36 -13.83 -7.99 44.63
N ASP A 37 -13.65 -9.30 44.43
CA ASP A 37 -14.77 -10.25 44.33
C ASP A 37 -15.54 -10.39 45.65
N ARG A 38 -14.87 -10.21 46.80
CA ARG A 38 -15.53 -10.29 48.13
C ARG A 38 -16.27 -9.02 48.54
N GLY A 39 -15.81 -7.84 48.12
CA GLY A 39 -16.34 -6.57 48.59
C GLY A 39 -16.99 -5.72 47.50
N SER A 40 -16.22 -5.39 46.47
CA SER A 40 -16.64 -4.48 45.39
C SER A 40 -17.67 -5.11 44.45
N PHE A 41 -17.52 -6.40 44.12
CA PHE A 41 -18.38 -7.09 43.17
C PHE A 41 -19.86 -7.15 43.62
N PRO A 42 -20.21 -7.62 44.83
CA PRO A 42 -21.62 -7.67 45.27
C PRO A 42 -22.26 -6.27 45.32
N LEU A 43 -21.49 -5.26 45.76
CA LEU A 43 -21.95 -3.86 45.79
C LEU A 43 -22.21 -3.32 44.39
N MET A 44 -21.32 -3.61 43.44
CA MET A 44 -21.45 -3.16 42.06
C MET A 44 -22.60 -3.87 41.35
N LEU A 45 -22.75 -5.18 41.55
CA LEU A 45 -23.87 -5.97 41.04
C LEU A 45 -25.23 -5.45 41.57
N ALA A 46 -25.33 -5.20 42.87
CA ALA A 46 -26.55 -4.63 43.47
C ALA A 46 -26.85 -3.21 42.96
N ALA A 47 -25.80 -2.41 42.72
CA ALA A 47 -25.94 -1.08 42.14
C ALA A 47 -26.39 -1.12 40.67
N ILE A 48 -25.96 -2.11 39.89
CA ILE A 48 -26.37 -2.30 38.49
C ILE A 48 -27.88 -2.56 38.39
N ALA A 49 -28.44 -3.37 39.29
CA ALA A 49 -29.89 -3.63 39.34
C ALA A 49 -30.73 -2.36 39.61
N LYS A 50 -30.14 -1.30 40.17
CA LYS A 50 -30.80 -0.02 40.48
C LYS A 50 -30.15 1.17 39.79
N LEU A 51 -29.75 1.00 38.52
CA LEU A 51 -28.97 1.97 37.75
C LEU A 51 -29.67 3.34 37.57
N HIS A 52 -31.01 3.37 37.61
CA HIS A 52 -31.80 4.61 37.59
C HIS A 52 -31.49 5.52 38.80
N ASN A 53 -31.14 4.94 39.95
CA ASN A 53 -30.82 5.69 41.16
C ASN A 53 -29.44 6.38 41.03
N ARG A 54 -29.41 7.69 41.29
CA ARG A 54 -28.18 8.50 41.29
C ARG A 54 -27.12 7.97 42.26
N ARG A 55 -27.53 7.44 43.42
CA ARG A 55 -26.60 6.88 44.42
C ARG A 55 -25.91 5.61 43.89
N SER A 56 -26.66 4.71 43.28
CA SER A 56 -26.12 3.50 42.64
C SER A 56 -25.10 3.83 41.56
N ARG A 57 -25.40 4.82 40.70
CA ARG A 57 -24.45 5.31 39.68
C ARG A 57 -23.19 5.89 40.31
N SER A 58 -23.31 6.65 41.40
CA SER A 58 -22.15 7.21 42.11
C SER A 58 -21.24 6.11 42.67
N ILE A 59 -21.83 5.06 43.23
CA ILE A 59 -21.10 3.89 43.75
C ILE A 59 -20.32 3.20 42.64
N ILE A 60 -20.98 2.87 41.52
CA ILE A 60 -20.33 2.24 40.36
C ILE A 60 -19.16 3.09 39.86
N LYS A 61 -19.38 4.40 39.64
CA LYS A 61 -18.31 5.30 39.17
C LYS A 61 -17.13 5.36 40.14
N ARG A 62 -17.39 5.39 41.44
CA ARG A 62 -16.34 5.42 42.47
C ARG A 62 -15.52 4.13 42.44
N LEU A 63 -16.18 2.97 42.29
CA LEU A 63 -15.51 1.68 42.21
C LEU A 63 -14.68 1.55 40.94
N LEU A 64 -15.21 1.95 39.77
CA LEU A 64 -14.46 1.94 38.51
C LEU A 64 -13.23 2.85 38.56
N ARG A 65 -13.37 4.07 39.09
CA ARG A 65 -12.23 5.00 39.29
C ARG A 65 -11.20 4.46 40.27
N SER A 66 -11.65 3.83 41.34
CA SER A 66 -10.76 3.17 42.29
C SER A 66 -9.98 2.03 41.62
N HIS A 67 -10.62 1.28 40.72
CA HIS A 67 -9.95 0.23 39.95
C HIS A 67 -8.95 0.80 38.95
N LEU A 68 -9.32 1.85 38.20
CA LEU A 68 -8.39 2.59 37.32
C LEU A 68 -7.13 3.07 38.06
N ALA A 69 -7.30 3.64 39.25
CA ALA A 69 -6.19 4.10 40.08
C ALA A 69 -5.33 2.95 40.65
N LEU A 70 -5.83 1.72 40.64
CA LEU A 70 -5.06 0.53 41.01
C LEU A 70 -4.24 0.01 39.83
N ILE A 71 -4.77 0.08 38.60
CA ILE A 71 -4.09 -0.39 37.38
C ILE A 71 -2.74 0.30 37.17
N SER A 72 -2.57 1.54 37.61
CA SER A 72 -1.28 2.25 37.52
C SER A 72 -0.17 1.70 38.44
N LYS A 73 -0.45 0.66 39.22
CA LYS A 73 0.49 0.01 40.13
C LYS A 73 0.83 -1.41 39.63
N PRO A 74 2.03 -1.92 39.90
CA PRO A 74 2.37 -3.30 39.59
C PRO A 74 1.48 -4.25 40.40
N LEU A 75 0.56 -4.92 39.72
CA LEU A 75 -0.44 -5.83 40.31
C LEU A 75 -0.29 -7.23 39.72
N SER A 76 -0.70 -8.25 40.50
CA SER A 76 -0.89 -9.58 39.95
C SER A 76 -2.11 -9.61 39.02
N LEU A 77 -2.05 -10.41 37.95
CA LEU A 77 -3.12 -10.51 36.94
C LEU A 77 -4.51 -10.74 37.54
N ARG A 78 -4.63 -11.58 38.57
CA ARG A 78 -5.92 -11.82 39.27
C ARG A 78 -6.50 -10.56 39.93
N ARG A 79 -5.66 -9.65 40.42
CA ARG A 79 -6.11 -8.37 41.00
C ARG A 79 -6.40 -7.33 39.94
N LEU A 80 -5.64 -7.37 38.85
CA LEU A 80 -5.81 -6.48 37.70
C LEU A 80 -7.13 -6.75 36.98
N VAL A 81 -7.45 -8.03 36.78
CA VAL A 81 -8.64 -8.52 36.09
C VAL A 81 -9.42 -9.50 36.97
N PRO A 82 -10.13 -9.02 38.01
CA PRO A 82 -10.97 -9.88 38.84
C PRO A 82 -12.11 -10.50 38.03
N ASN A 83 -12.46 -11.76 38.31
CA ASN A 83 -13.56 -12.45 37.63
C ASN A 83 -14.89 -11.71 37.78
N GLY A 84 -15.14 -11.13 38.96
CA GLY A 84 -16.33 -10.32 39.20
C GLY A 84 -16.36 -9.05 38.35
N LEU A 85 -15.21 -8.44 38.08
CA LEU A 85 -15.15 -7.27 37.18
C LEU A 85 -15.48 -7.70 35.75
N LEU A 86 -14.83 -8.75 35.25
CA LEU A 86 -15.09 -9.30 33.91
C LEU A 86 -16.57 -9.63 33.68
N ALA A 87 -17.22 -10.24 34.68
CA ALA A 87 -18.64 -10.59 34.58
C ALA A 87 -19.59 -9.38 34.51
N LEU A 88 -19.18 -8.22 35.05
CA LEU A 88 -20.02 -7.02 35.08
C LEU A 88 -19.77 -6.07 33.90
N LEU A 89 -18.59 -6.14 33.27
CA LEU A 89 -18.20 -5.24 32.18
C LEU A 89 -19.20 -5.21 31.01
N PRO A 90 -19.75 -6.35 30.51
CA PRO A 90 -20.72 -6.32 29.41
C PRO A 90 -21.93 -5.44 29.72
N SER A 91 -22.56 -5.62 30.89
CA SER A 91 -23.72 -4.83 31.32
C SER A 91 -23.40 -3.34 31.54
N LEU A 92 -22.18 -3.04 31.96
CA LEU A 92 -21.73 -1.65 32.18
C LEU A 92 -21.43 -0.92 30.87
N LEU A 93 -20.90 -1.62 29.86
CA LEU A 93 -20.57 -1.08 28.54
C LEU A 93 -21.82 -0.75 27.70
N VAL A 94 -22.93 -1.47 27.89
CA VAL A 94 -24.21 -1.21 27.21
C VAL A 94 -25.19 -0.36 28.06
N SER A 95 -24.72 0.17 29.18
CA SER A 95 -25.52 1.00 30.08
C SER A 95 -26.07 2.25 29.38
N GLY A 96 -27.33 2.59 29.65
CA GLY A 96 -27.93 3.86 29.22
C GLY A 96 -27.32 5.11 29.89
N PHE A 97 -26.32 4.94 30.78
CA PHE A 97 -25.67 6.05 31.49
C PHE A 97 -24.27 6.32 30.97
N PRO A 98 -24.03 7.48 30.33
CA PRO A 98 -22.82 7.75 29.56
C PRO A 98 -21.54 7.69 30.39
N SER A 99 -21.59 8.26 31.60
CA SER A 99 -20.44 8.28 32.50
C SER A 99 -20.03 6.88 32.98
N VAL A 100 -20.95 5.92 32.98
CA VAL A 100 -20.65 4.52 33.34
C VAL A 100 -19.99 3.82 32.16
N VAL A 101 -20.54 4.02 30.96
CA VAL A 101 -19.96 3.47 29.72
C VAL A 101 -18.52 3.98 29.51
N VAL A 102 -18.29 5.28 29.63
CA VAL A 102 -16.95 5.90 29.50
C VAL A 102 -15.95 5.25 30.46
N LEU A 103 -16.25 5.22 31.76
CA LEU A 103 -15.35 4.64 32.75
C LEU A 103 -15.12 3.14 32.54
N SER A 104 -16.12 2.42 32.01
CA SER A 104 -16.00 0.98 31.74
C SER A 104 -15.09 0.73 30.54
N ALA A 105 -15.23 1.52 29.47
CA ALA A 105 -14.32 1.48 28.33
C ALA A 105 -12.89 1.89 28.71
N GLU A 106 -12.72 2.92 29.55
CA GLU A 106 -11.41 3.31 30.11
C GLU A 106 -10.77 2.18 30.94
N VAL A 107 -11.56 1.44 31.73
CA VAL A 107 -11.06 0.27 32.46
C VAL A 107 -10.60 -0.82 31.50
N VAL A 108 -11.37 -1.11 30.44
CA VAL A 108 -10.98 -2.08 29.41
C VAL A 108 -9.67 -1.68 28.73
N SER A 109 -9.58 -0.42 28.29
CA SER A 109 -8.37 0.19 27.71
C SER A 109 -7.16 0.07 28.64
N ALA A 110 -7.28 0.53 29.88
CA ALA A 110 -6.20 0.52 30.85
C ALA A 110 -5.70 -0.91 31.19
N ILE A 111 -6.60 -1.89 31.27
CA ILE A 111 -6.21 -3.29 31.47
C ILE A 111 -5.50 -3.84 30.23
N ALA A 112 -6.05 -3.59 29.03
CA ALA A 112 -5.49 -4.06 27.77
C ALA A 112 -4.08 -3.49 27.49
N LEU A 113 -3.82 -2.25 27.93
CA LEU A 113 -2.52 -1.60 27.80
C LEU A 113 -1.50 -2.04 28.88
N HIS A 114 -1.97 -2.62 30.00
CA HIS A 114 -1.09 -2.94 31.13
C HIS A 114 -0.13 -4.11 30.84
N SER A 115 -0.60 -5.19 30.22
CA SER A 115 0.25 -6.30 29.76
C SER A 115 -0.44 -7.11 28.67
N LEU A 116 0.34 -7.86 27.88
CA LEU A 116 -0.19 -8.71 26.81
C LEU A 116 -1.13 -9.80 27.38
N GLU A 117 -0.80 -10.40 28.52
CA GLU A 117 -1.63 -11.43 29.16
C GLU A 117 -2.95 -10.85 29.67
N ALA A 118 -2.94 -9.64 30.23
CA ALA A 118 -4.14 -8.96 30.69
C ALA A 118 -5.07 -8.61 29.52
N ASN A 119 -4.48 -8.19 28.40
CA ASN A 119 -5.18 -7.97 27.14
C ASN A 119 -5.86 -9.25 26.65
N GLU A 120 -5.12 -10.36 26.60
CA GLU A 120 -5.65 -11.66 26.16
C GLU A 120 -6.80 -12.15 27.07
N ILE A 121 -6.73 -11.92 28.38
CA ILE A 121 -7.83 -12.27 29.30
C ILE A 121 -9.11 -11.49 28.96
N ILE A 122 -9.01 -10.18 28.71
CA ILE A 122 -10.18 -9.38 28.30
C ILE A 122 -10.66 -9.82 26.92
N ALA A 123 -9.75 -9.94 25.96
CA ALA A 123 -10.08 -10.31 24.59
C ALA A 123 -10.75 -11.70 24.51
N SER A 124 -10.34 -12.65 25.36
CA SER A 124 -10.96 -13.97 25.48
C SER A 124 -12.44 -13.91 25.87
N ASN A 125 -12.89 -12.83 26.52
CA ASN A 125 -14.29 -12.63 26.85
C ASN A 125 -15.02 -11.96 25.67
N GLU A 126 -15.60 -12.79 24.80
CA GLU A 126 -16.30 -12.33 23.59
C GLU A 126 -17.43 -11.34 23.88
N GLU A 127 -18.10 -11.50 25.02
CA GLU A 127 -19.22 -10.65 25.42
C GLU A 127 -18.76 -9.24 25.79
N VAL A 128 -17.60 -9.10 26.46
CA VAL A 128 -16.99 -7.79 26.74
C VAL A 128 -16.64 -7.08 25.43
N VAL A 129 -15.98 -7.77 24.49
CA VAL A 129 -15.59 -7.19 23.20
C VAL A 129 -16.82 -6.80 22.37
N LYS A 130 -17.84 -7.66 22.30
CA LYS A 130 -19.09 -7.39 21.61
C LYS A 130 -19.83 -6.19 22.21
N CYS A 131 -19.93 -6.10 23.54
CA CYS A 131 -20.56 -4.98 24.22
C CYS A 131 -19.75 -3.67 24.10
N LEU A 132 -18.42 -3.75 24.02
CA LEU A 132 -17.58 -2.59 23.73
C LEU A 132 -17.89 -2.03 22.32
N VAL A 133 -17.97 -2.90 21.32
CA VAL A 133 -18.24 -2.54 19.92
C VAL A 133 -19.69 -2.08 19.70
N GLN A 134 -20.68 -2.81 20.22
CA GLN A 134 -22.10 -2.51 20.00
C GLN A 134 -22.61 -1.40 20.91
N GLY A 135 -22.13 -1.34 22.16
CA GLY A 135 -22.58 -0.39 23.17
C GLY A 135 -21.77 0.90 23.20
N ALA A 136 -20.50 0.81 23.59
CA ALA A 136 -19.66 1.99 23.85
C ALA A 136 -19.28 2.71 22.55
N LEU A 137 -18.77 1.97 21.57
CA LEU A 137 -18.50 2.47 20.23
C LEU A 137 -19.81 2.80 19.48
N GLY A 138 -20.90 2.14 19.84
CA GLY A 138 -22.23 2.41 19.29
C GLY A 138 -22.93 3.66 19.84
N SER A 139 -22.36 4.31 20.86
CA SER A 139 -22.98 5.40 21.59
C SER A 139 -23.09 6.70 20.78
N HIS A 140 -24.15 7.48 21.00
CA HIS A 140 -24.28 8.84 20.46
C HIS A 140 -23.39 9.87 21.16
N ILE A 141 -22.59 9.44 22.14
CA ILE A 141 -21.91 10.35 23.06
C ILE A 141 -20.42 10.35 22.72
N LYS A 142 -19.94 11.50 22.24
CA LYS A 142 -18.55 11.70 21.78
C LYS A 142 -17.53 11.07 22.72
N ARG A 143 -17.61 11.36 24.03
CA ARG A 143 -16.67 10.82 25.04
C ARG A 143 -16.72 9.29 25.18
N ALA A 144 -17.90 8.67 25.05
CA ALA A 144 -18.02 7.22 25.11
C ALA A 144 -17.40 6.56 23.88
N VAL A 145 -17.61 7.14 22.70
CA VAL A 145 -16.98 6.68 21.45
C VAL A 145 -15.46 6.85 21.52
N MET A 146 -14.96 8.00 22.00
CA MET A 146 -13.51 8.22 22.18
C MET A 146 -12.87 7.17 23.12
N ALA A 147 -13.49 6.92 24.27
CA ALA A 147 -13.00 5.90 25.21
C ALA A 147 -13.06 4.49 24.60
N ALA A 148 -14.08 4.19 23.80
CA ALA A 148 -14.20 2.93 23.08
C ALA A 148 -13.14 2.79 21.99
N CYS A 149 -12.83 3.85 21.22
CA CYS A 149 -11.75 3.83 20.23
C CYS A 149 -10.41 3.52 20.91
N ASN A 150 -10.09 4.17 22.03
CA ASN A 150 -8.88 3.87 22.80
C ASN A 150 -8.83 2.40 23.23
N ALA A 151 -9.92 1.88 23.80
CA ALA A 151 -10.01 0.48 24.20
C ALA A 151 -9.85 -0.50 23.02
N VAL A 152 -10.40 -0.18 21.86
CA VAL A 152 -10.23 -0.97 20.62
C VAL A 152 -8.78 -0.96 20.16
N MET A 153 -8.12 0.21 20.16
CA MET A 153 -6.71 0.33 19.81
C MET A 153 -5.82 -0.46 20.79
N ASP A 154 -6.06 -0.35 22.10
CA ASP A 154 -5.29 -1.08 23.09
C ASP A 154 -5.50 -2.60 22.97
N LEU A 155 -6.75 -3.06 22.77
CA LEU A 155 -7.04 -4.48 22.54
C LEU A 155 -6.36 -5.00 21.27
N SER A 156 -6.25 -4.18 20.22
CA SER A 156 -5.61 -4.59 18.96
C SER A 156 -4.10 -4.87 19.07
N THR A 157 -3.46 -4.50 20.18
CA THR A 157 -2.04 -4.82 20.43
C THR A 157 -1.80 -6.33 20.55
N SER A 158 -2.80 -7.11 20.98
CA SER A 158 -2.71 -8.58 21.06
C SER A 158 -3.31 -9.27 19.81
N PRO A 159 -2.73 -10.39 19.32
CA PRO A 159 -3.32 -11.16 18.21
C PRO A 159 -4.75 -11.63 18.50
N LEU A 160 -5.02 -12.07 19.73
CA LEU A 160 -6.34 -12.50 20.15
C LEU A 160 -7.35 -11.34 20.14
N GLY A 161 -6.95 -10.16 20.61
CA GLY A 161 -7.77 -8.95 20.56
C GLY A 161 -8.16 -8.57 19.15
N ARG A 162 -7.22 -8.61 18.20
CA ARG A 162 -7.50 -8.36 16.77
C ARG A 162 -8.50 -9.36 16.20
N SER A 163 -8.31 -10.65 16.48
CA SER A 163 -9.24 -11.71 16.07
C SER A 163 -10.64 -11.51 16.62
N GLN A 164 -10.77 -11.14 17.91
CA GLN A 164 -12.07 -10.99 18.57
C GLN A 164 -12.81 -9.70 18.16
N LEU A 165 -12.08 -8.60 17.98
CA LEU A 165 -12.63 -7.35 17.42
C LEU A 165 -13.18 -7.57 16.01
N ARG A 166 -12.48 -8.37 15.21
CA ARG A 166 -12.91 -8.77 13.87
C ARG A 166 -14.18 -9.63 13.90
N LYS A 167 -14.24 -10.64 14.76
CA LYS A 167 -15.46 -11.46 14.96
C LYS A 167 -16.65 -10.61 15.42
N SER A 168 -16.40 -9.55 16.18
CA SER A 168 -17.41 -8.64 16.72
C SER A 168 -17.87 -7.54 15.74
N ASN A 169 -17.43 -7.57 14.47
CA ASN A 169 -17.71 -6.53 13.47
C ASN A 169 -17.27 -5.10 13.90
N ALA A 170 -16.16 -5.00 14.64
CA ALA A 170 -15.61 -3.70 15.04
C ALA A 170 -15.24 -2.83 13.83
N ILE A 171 -14.72 -3.46 12.76
CA ILE A 171 -14.31 -2.79 11.54
C ILE A 171 -15.50 -2.12 10.86
N GLY A 172 -16.57 -2.87 10.55
CA GLY A 172 -17.76 -2.31 9.92
C GLY A 172 -18.36 -1.16 10.74
N ARG A 173 -18.34 -1.26 12.07
CA ARG A 173 -18.81 -0.17 12.95
C ARG A 173 -17.92 1.06 12.89
N LEU A 174 -16.60 0.89 12.95
CA LEU A 174 -15.64 1.99 12.88
C LEU A 174 -15.66 2.69 11.52
N LEU A 175 -15.77 1.93 10.42
CA LEU A 175 -15.93 2.49 9.08
C LEU A 175 -17.21 3.34 8.98
N PHE A 176 -18.34 2.83 9.48
CA PHE A 176 -19.58 3.59 9.51
C PHE A 176 -19.44 4.89 10.34
N LEU A 177 -18.81 4.82 11.51
CA LEU A 177 -18.54 6.00 12.35
C LEU A 177 -17.62 7.00 11.65
N PHE A 178 -16.57 6.54 10.97
CA PHE A 178 -15.68 7.41 10.20
C PHE A 178 -16.45 8.14 9.10
N CYS A 179 -17.28 7.43 8.33
CA CYS A 179 -18.18 8.04 7.35
C CYS A 179 -19.09 9.11 7.98
N GLN A 180 -19.67 8.87 9.17
CA GLN A 180 -20.52 9.85 9.85
C GLN A 180 -19.75 11.10 10.28
N VAL A 181 -18.55 10.92 10.84
CA VAL A 181 -17.68 12.03 11.25
C VAL A 181 -17.26 12.86 10.04
N CYS A 182 -16.94 12.22 8.91
CA CYS A 182 -16.58 12.91 7.67
C CYS A 182 -17.77 13.54 6.93
N SER A 183 -19.00 13.07 7.14
CA SER A 183 -20.22 13.61 6.50
C SER A 183 -20.92 14.70 7.33
N ALA A 184 -20.43 15.02 8.53
CA ALA A 184 -21.01 16.07 9.35
C ALA A 184 -20.82 17.45 8.67
N PRO A 185 -21.88 18.26 8.52
CA PRO A 185 -21.77 19.53 7.82
C PRO A 185 -20.78 20.44 8.55
N VAL A 186 -19.73 20.84 7.84
CA VAL A 186 -18.96 22.04 8.17
C VAL A 186 -19.97 23.19 8.10
N ASN A 187 -20.14 23.96 9.18
CA ASN A 187 -21.07 25.09 9.22
C ASN A 187 -20.96 25.94 7.93
N ALA A 188 -21.90 25.77 7.02
CA ALA A 188 -22.09 26.61 5.85
C ALA A 188 -23.59 26.72 5.59
N VAL A 189 -24.07 27.94 5.77
CA VAL A 189 -25.35 28.43 5.28
C VAL A 189 -25.31 28.38 3.76
N SER A 190 -26.11 27.51 3.14
CA SER A 190 -26.78 27.78 1.86
C SER A 190 -27.75 26.65 1.54
N HIS A 191 -29.02 27.01 1.35
CA HIS A 191 -30.00 26.18 0.67
C HIS A 191 -29.62 26.09 -0.80
N ASP A 192 -29.34 24.90 -1.31
CA ASP A 192 -30.08 24.39 -2.46
C ASP A 192 -29.93 22.88 -2.62
N HIS A 193 -30.93 22.28 -3.25
CA HIS A 193 -31.07 20.84 -3.38
C HIS A 193 -30.08 20.25 -4.41
N THR A 194 -29.74 18.97 -4.19
CA THR A 194 -28.79 18.12 -4.95
C THR A 194 -27.30 18.39 -4.70
N GLU A 195 -26.80 18.05 -3.51
CA GLU A 195 -25.36 18.02 -3.26
C GLU A 195 -24.86 16.56 -3.14
N GLU A 196 -24.13 16.11 -4.16
CA GLU A 196 -23.01 15.20 -3.90
C GLU A 196 -22.16 15.85 -2.81
N ILE A 197 -22.11 15.20 -1.64
CA ILE A 197 -21.29 15.67 -0.52
C ILE A 197 -19.86 15.81 -1.05
N SER A 198 -19.39 17.05 -1.22
CA SER A 198 -18.05 17.35 -1.70
C SER A 198 -17.03 16.87 -0.67
N ILE A 199 -16.59 15.61 -0.82
CA ILE A 199 -15.55 14.96 0.00
C ILE A 199 -14.27 15.83 0.04
N ASN A 200 -14.03 16.61 -1.02
CA ASN A 200 -12.90 17.53 -1.13
C ASN A 200 -12.95 18.68 -0.10
N ASN A 201 -14.15 19.09 0.34
CA ASN A 201 -14.36 20.22 1.25
C ASN A 201 -14.25 19.88 2.74
N PHE A 202 -14.03 18.60 3.10
CA PHE A 202 -13.81 18.25 4.51
C PHE A 202 -12.50 18.87 5.02
N ASP A 203 -12.56 19.57 6.17
CA ASP A 203 -11.37 20.09 6.84
C ASP A 203 -10.70 18.96 7.63
N TRP A 204 -9.54 18.54 7.15
CA TRP A 204 -8.76 17.47 7.76
C TRP A 204 -7.86 18.00 8.89
N ARG A 205 -7.85 19.30 9.16
CA ARG A 205 -7.13 19.86 10.33
C ARG A 205 -7.90 19.51 11.60
N PHE A 206 -7.38 18.53 12.31
CA PHE A 206 -7.97 18.09 13.57
C PHE A 206 -7.42 18.89 14.74
N SER A 207 -8.25 19.11 15.76
CA SER A 207 -7.78 19.48 17.09
C SER A 207 -7.49 18.22 17.91
N SER A 208 -6.65 18.33 18.94
CA SER A 208 -6.32 17.20 19.84
C SER A 208 -7.52 16.60 20.58
N ASN A 209 -8.67 17.29 20.60
CA ASN A 209 -9.92 16.85 21.23
C ASN A 209 -10.98 16.37 20.22
N ASP A 210 -10.60 16.22 18.95
CA ASP A 210 -11.53 15.74 17.93
C ASP A 210 -11.67 14.23 17.93
N LEU A 211 -12.89 13.79 17.63
CA LEU A 211 -13.21 12.37 17.53
C LEU A 211 -12.58 11.78 16.25
N SER A 212 -12.43 12.60 15.22
CA SER A 212 -11.95 12.23 13.89
C SER A 212 -10.58 11.54 13.86
N PRO A 213 -9.50 12.07 14.48
CA PRO A 213 -8.19 11.41 14.46
C PRO A 213 -8.21 10.07 15.21
N LEU A 214 -8.93 9.98 16.33
CA LEU A 214 -9.06 8.74 17.11
C LEU A 214 -9.82 7.64 16.36
N VAL A 215 -10.91 8.01 15.69
CA VAL A 215 -11.68 7.06 14.86
C VAL A 215 -10.83 6.61 13.67
N LEU A 216 -10.11 7.53 13.03
CA LEU A 216 -9.21 7.21 11.92
C LEU A 216 -8.08 6.27 12.35
N ASP A 217 -7.38 6.56 13.45
CA ASP A 217 -6.32 5.68 13.97
C ASP A 217 -6.85 4.27 14.27
N ALA A 218 -8.02 4.17 14.90
CA ALA A 218 -8.67 2.88 15.16
C ALA A 218 -9.04 2.14 13.86
N VAL A 219 -9.53 2.85 12.85
CA VAL A 219 -9.82 2.29 11.51
C VAL A 219 -8.54 1.75 10.87
N LEU A 220 -7.47 2.56 10.81
CA LEU A 220 -6.21 2.17 10.17
C LEU A 220 -5.60 0.92 10.81
N ILE A 221 -5.58 0.85 12.14
CA ILE A 221 -5.03 -0.30 12.87
C ILE A 221 -5.79 -1.60 12.55
N LEU A 222 -7.12 -1.53 12.53
CA LEU A 222 -7.91 -2.74 12.27
C LEU A 222 -7.87 -3.16 10.81
N ILE A 223 -7.85 -2.23 9.85
CA ILE A 223 -7.65 -2.55 8.43
C ILE A 223 -6.29 -3.19 8.22
N ASN A 224 -5.23 -2.60 8.78
CA ASN A 224 -3.86 -3.10 8.61
C ASN A 224 -3.59 -4.41 9.33
N SER A 225 -4.53 -4.88 10.16
CA SER A 225 -4.49 -6.19 10.80
C SER A 225 -5.49 -7.19 10.24
N LEU A 226 -6.05 -6.92 9.05
CA LEU A 226 -6.84 -7.89 8.33
C LEU A 226 -5.94 -9.02 7.78
N ASP A 227 -6.41 -10.25 7.94
CA ASP A 227 -5.85 -11.42 7.26
C ASP A 227 -6.65 -11.71 5.98
N LYS A 228 -6.18 -12.65 5.14
CA LYS A 228 -6.73 -12.98 3.82
C LYS A 228 -8.25 -13.17 3.77
N ASP A 229 -8.85 -13.77 4.80
CA ASP A 229 -10.25 -14.25 4.79
C ASP A 229 -11.34 -13.19 5.06
N CYS A 230 -11.00 -11.90 5.07
CA CYS A 230 -11.84 -10.88 5.69
C CYS A 230 -12.56 -9.94 4.71
N SER A 231 -12.21 -9.93 3.43
CA SER A 231 -12.76 -9.00 2.42
C SER A 231 -14.28 -9.16 2.23
N GLY A 232 -14.84 -10.35 2.48
CA GLY A 232 -16.27 -10.62 2.35
C GLY A 232 -17.19 -10.14 3.48
N ARG A 233 -16.66 -9.55 4.57
CA ARG A 233 -17.47 -9.15 5.75
C ARG A 233 -17.88 -7.68 5.79
N ILE A 234 -17.32 -6.84 4.91
CA ILE A 234 -17.63 -5.40 4.86
C ILE A 234 -18.41 -5.13 3.57
N PRO A 235 -19.55 -4.42 3.62
CA PRO A 235 -20.28 -4.08 2.40
C PRO A 235 -19.41 -3.27 1.42
N GLY A 236 -19.37 -3.66 0.14
CA GLY A 236 -18.53 -3.03 -0.89
C GLY A 236 -18.72 -1.51 -0.99
N LEU A 237 -19.96 -1.04 -0.94
CA LEU A 237 -20.30 0.40 -0.92
C LEU A 237 -19.62 1.18 0.24
N VAL A 238 -19.46 0.54 1.41
CA VAL A 238 -18.77 1.15 2.54
C VAL A 238 -17.27 1.20 2.26
N VAL A 239 -16.70 0.13 1.72
CA VAL A 239 -15.28 0.10 1.33
C VAL A 239 -14.96 1.18 0.31
N GLU A 240 -15.77 1.33 -0.74
CA GLU A 240 -15.59 2.35 -1.78
C GLU A 240 -15.58 3.77 -1.21
N LYS A 241 -16.59 4.11 -0.39
CA LYS A 241 -16.68 5.44 0.23
C LYS A 241 -15.49 5.73 1.15
N ILE A 242 -15.07 4.73 1.93
CA ILE A 242 -13.91 4.86 2.83
C ILE A 242 -12.63 5.01 2.02
N LEU A 243 -12.45 4.20 0.98
CA LEU A 243 -11.28 4.26 0.11
C LEU A 243 -11.15 5.66 -0.50
N GLN A 244 -12.23 6.24 -1.01
CA GLN A 244 -12.25 7.62 -1.50
C GLN A 244 -11.85 8.64 -0.41
N LEU A 245 -12.38 8.50 0.82
CA LEU A 245 -12.02 9.37 1.94
C LEU A 245 -10.53 9.26 2.30
N LEU A 246 -9.99 8.04 2.36
CA LEU A 246 -8.58 7.80 2.66
C LEU A 246 -7.65 8.31 1.55
N ILE A 247 -8.03 8.16 0.27
CA ILE A 247 -7.30 8.73 -0.87
C ILE A 247 -7.32 10.27 -0.82
N CYS A 248 -8.45 10.89 -0.48
CA CYS A 248 -8.53 12.34 -0.31
C CYS A 248 -7.61 12.82 0.82
N LEU A 249 -7.62 12.12 1.96
CA LEU A 249 -6.69 12.39 3.06
C LEU A 249 -5.23 12.21 2.63
N TRP A 250 -4.93 11.13 1.89
CA TRP A 250 -3.60 10.87 1.34
C TRP A 250 -3.09 12.05 0.54
N GLY A 251 -3.88 12.58 -0.39
CA GLY A 251 -3.50 13.75 -1.19
C GLY A 251 -3.12 14.96 -0.33
N LYS A 252 -3.86 15.23 0.75
CA LYS A 252 -3.57 16.34 1.68
C LYS A 252 -2.32 16.09 2.53
N VAL A 253 -2.14 14.87 3.03
CA VAL A 253 -0.94 14.48 3.81
C VAL A 253 0.31 14.51 2.94
N HIS A 254 0.22 13.96 1.73
CA HIS A 254 1.32 13.87 0.78
C HIS A 254 1.78 15.27 0.33
N ALA A 255 0.84 16.16 -0.03
CA ALA A 255 1.17 17.55 -0.38
C ALA A 255 1.85 18.30 0.79
N SER A 256 1.43 18.06 2.03
CA SER A 256 2.05 18.67 3.22
C SER A 256 3.44 18.11 3.53
N ALA A 257 3.70 16.83 3.26
CA ALA A 257 4.98 16.17 3.53
C ALA A 257 6.11 16.70 2.63
N ILE A 258 5.80 16.99 1.36
CA ILE A 258 6.72 17.63 0.40
C ILE A 258 7.22 19.00 0.92
N SER A 259 6.46 19.67 1.78
CA SER A 259 6.80 20.99 2.33
C SER A 259 7.47 20.98 3.70
N ARG A 260 7.38 19.91 4.50
CA ARG A 260 7.79 19.92 5.94
C ARG A 260 8.49 18.65 6.46
N GLY A 261 8.82 17.68 5.59
CA GLY A 261 9.44 16.41 6.00
C GLY A 261 8.44 15.43 6.64
N ASN A 262 8.90 14.21 6.96
CA ASN A 262 8.11 13.02 7.34
C ASN A 262 7.16 13.15 8.56
N ALA A 263 7.10 14.30 9.23
CA ALA A 263 6.11 14.53 10.27
C ALA A 263 4.76 14.92 9.66
N LEU A 264 3.72 14.10 9.86
CA LEU A 264 2.34 14.54 9.70
C LEU A 264 2.15 15.73 10.65
N GLY A 265 2.11 16.95 10.11
CA GLY A 265 1.98 18.19 10.88
C GLY A 265 0.64 18.31 11.62
N PRO A 266 -0.19 19.34 11.38
CA PRO A 266 -1.39 19.67 12.19
C PRO A 266 -2.54 18.64 12.13
N PHE A 267 -2.29 17.43 11.63
CA PHE A 267 -3.27 16.34 11.48
C PHE A 267 -3.36 15.45 12.73
N PHE A 268 -2.46 15.61 13.73
CA PHE A 268 -2.49 14.90 15.03
C PHE A 268 -2.75 13.38 14.93
N LEU A 269 -2.27 12.73 13.87
CA LEU A 269 -2.36 11.28 13.74
C LEU A 269 -1.23 10.65 14.53
N HIS A 270 -1.56 9.65 15.36
CA HIS A 270 -0.55 8.84 16.04
C HIS A 270 0.05 7.75 15.13
N ARG A 271 -0.41 7.70 13.87
CA ARG A 271 -0.03 6.71 12.86
C ARG A 271 0.76 7.34 11.73
N THR A 272 1.55 6.52 11.06
CA THR A 272 2.51 6.94 10.04
C THR A 272 1.84 7.12 8.68
N LYS A 273 2.51 7.84 7.76
CA LYS A 273 2.14 7.90 6.34
C LYS A 273 2.01 6.48 5.76
N ALA A 274 2.92 5.58 6.11
CA ALA A 274 2.90 4.19 5.66
C ALA A 274 1.68 3.40 6.15
N ASP A 275 1.16 3.69 7.36
CA ASP A 275 -0.06 3.04 7.86
C ASP A 275 -1.28 3.40 7.00
N LEU A 276 -1.39 4.68 6.59
CA LEU A 276 -2.45 5.14 5.69
C LEU A 276 -2.32 4.48 4.30
N ALA A 277 -1.11 4.46 3.74
CA ALA A 277 -0.85 3.82 2.45
C ALA A 277 -1.18 2.31 2.48
N THR A 278 -0.80 1.62 3.55
CA THR A 278 -1.10 0.19 3.75
C THR A 278 -2.61 -0.05 3.81
N ALA A 279 -3.36 0.81 4.49
CA ALA A 279 -4.80 0.67 4.60
C ALA A 279 -5.50 0.90 3.25
N ILE A 280 -5.05 1.90 2.49
CA ILE A 280 -5.53 2.17 1.13
C ILE A 280 -5.28 0.96 0.24
N PHE A 281 -4.04 0.44 0.23
CA PHE A 281 -3.67 -0.72 -0.57
C PHE A 281 -4.55 -1.93 -0.24
N ARG A 282 -4.69 -2.28 1.05
CA ARG A 282 -5.51 -3.42 1.51
C ARG A 282 -6.98 -3.30 1.13
N LEU A 283 -7.56 -2.10 1.18
CA LEU A 283 -8.94 -1.88 0.76
C LEU A 283 -9.10 -1.91 -0.78
N ALA A 284 -8.06 -1.54 -1.51
CA ALA A 284 -8.07 -1.51 -2.98
C ALA A 284 -7.83 -2.90 -3.62
N MET A 285 -7.18 -3.85 -2.93
CA MET A 285 -6.83 -5.18 -3.45
C MET A 285 -7.96 -5.95 -4.16
N ASN A 286 -9.22 -5.78 -3.73
CA ASN A 286 -10.37 -6.49 -4.30
C ASN A 286 -11.23 -5.61 -5.23
N LYS A 287 -10.77 -4.40 -5.55
CA LYS A 287 -11.48 -3.51 -6.45
C LYS A 287 -11.19 -3.94 -7.87
N ASN A 288 -12.23 -4.30 -8.61
CA ASN A 288 -12.10 -4.58 -10.04
C ASN A 288 -12.07 -3.23 -10.77
N ILE A 289 -10.93 -2.88 -11.37
CA ILE A 289 -10.70 -1.64 -12.14
C ILE A 289 -10.64 -1.96 -13.63
N ALA A 290 -11.37 -2.98 -14.10
CA ALA A 290 -11.43 -3.30 -15.53
C ALA A 290 -12.14 -2.16 -16.29
N LEU A 291 -11.35 -1.18 -16.74
CA LEU A 291 -11.81 -0.05 -17.56
C LEU A 291 -12.03 -0.48 -19.02
N HIS A 292 -11.27 -1.49 -19.46
CA HIS A 292 -11.31 -2.07 -20.80
C HIS A 292 -11.27 -3.60 -20.70
N SER A 293 -11.98 -4.28 -21.61
CA SER A 293 -11.83 -5.72 -21.76
C SER A 293 -10.58 -6.05 -22.59
N PRO A 294 -10.02 -7.27 -22.45
CA PRO A 294 -8.91 -7.73 -23.30
C PRO A 294 -9.26 -7.65 -24.80
N ASP A 295 -10.53 -7.86 -25.15
CA ASP A 295 -11.03 -7.75 -26.52
C ASP A 295 -10.96 -6.30 -27.03
N ASP A 296 -11.23 -5.31 -26.19
CA ASP A 296 -11.13 -3.90 -26.59
C ASP A 296 -9.67 -3.53 -26.91
N VAL A 297 -8.71 -4.01 -26.10
CA VAL A 297 -7.27 -3.81 -26.35
C VAL A 297 -6.83 -4.51 -27.63
N LYS A 298 -7.28 -5.76 -27.85
CA LYS A 298 -7.03 -6.52 -29.08
C LYS A 298 -7.56 -5.79 -30.31
N ILE A 299 -8.80 -5.32 -30.27
CA ILE A 299 -9.44 -4.59 -31.37
C ILE A 299 -8.70 -3.28 -31.64
N SER A 300 -8.27 -2.57 -30.60
CA SER A 300 -7.53 -1.32 -30.78
C SER A 300 -6.15 -1.54 -31.41
N LEU A 301 -5.45 -2.64 -31.11
CA LEU A 301 -4.11 -2.90 -31.65
C LEU A 301 -4.14 -3.53 -33.05
N PHE A 302 -5.02 -4.51 -33.26
CA PHE A 302 -5.00 -5.37 -34.44
C PHE A 302 -6.21 -5.17 -35.36
N GLY A 303 -7.18 -4.34 -34.95
CA GLY A 303 -8.45 -4.17 -35.64
C GLY A 303 -9.48 -5.24 -35.27
N SER A 304 -10.69 -5.13 -35.83
CA SER A 304 -11.84 -5.96 -35.49
C SER A 304 -11.86 -7.35 -36.12
N THR A 305 -10.92 -7.67 -37.00
CA THR A 305 -10.85 -8.99 -37.67
C THR A 305 -9.98 -9.96 -36.87
N GLU A 306 -10.52 -11.11 -36.47
CA GLU A 306 -9.76 -12.15 -35.74
C GLU A 306 -8.46 -12.56 -36.45
N SER A 307 -8.49 -12.62 -37.79
CA SER A 307 -7.33 -12.98 -38.62
C SER A 307 -6.13 -12.04 -38.47
N ALA A 308 -6.33 -10.78 -38.06
CA ALA A 308 -5.23 -9.82 -37.95
C ALA A 308 -4.34 -10.12 -36.73
N PHE A 309 -4.94 -10.50 -35.60
CA PHE A 309 -4.19 -10.93 -34.42
C PHE A 309 -3.50 -12.27 -34.66
N GLU A 310 -4.18 -13.24 -35.27
CA GLU A 310 -3.57 -14.54 -35.62
C GLU A 310 -2.38 -14.36 -36.56
N LYS A 311 -2.53 -13.50 -37.56
CA LYS A 311 -1.42 -13.12 -38.45
C LYS A 311 -0.28 -12.46 -37.69
N PHE A 312 -0.58 -11.57 -36.74
CA PHE A 312 0.44 -10.98 -35.88
C PHE A 312 1.22 -12.05 -35.09
N ILE A 313 0.51 -12.98 -34.46
CA ILE A 313 1.12 -14.07 -33.69
C ILE A 313 1.99 -14.97 -34.57
N LEU A 314 1.58 -15.26 -35.81
CA LEU A 314 2.32 -16.15 -36.70
C LEU A 314 3.52 -15.47 -37.38
N ASP A 315 3.38 -14.22 -37.82
CA ASP A 315 4.36 -13.57 -38.69
C ASP A 315 5.31 -12.61 -37.92
N TYR A 316 4.90 -12.12 -36.75
CA TYR A 316 5.60 -11.04 -36.05
C TYR A 316 5.96 -11.34 -34.60
N TRP A 317 5.06 -11.93 -33.81
CA TRP A 317 5.31 -12.21 -32.39
C TRP A 317 6.59 -13.04 -32.22
N GLU A 318 7.60 -12.49 -31.53
CA GLU A 318 8.92 -13.12 -31.36
C GLU A 318 9.73 -13.33 -32.66
N VAL A 319 9.22 -12.89 -33.81
CA VAL A 319 9.77 -13.15 -35.15
C VAL A 319 10.33 -11.89 -35.81
N SER A 320 9.60 -10.77 -35.82
CA SER A 320 10.06 -9.56 -36.53
C SER A 320 9.43 -8.27 -36.00
N PRO A 321 10.15 -7.13 -36.06
CA PRO A 321 9.59 -5.83 -35.72
C PRO A 321 8.44 -5.43 -36.65
N LEU A 322 7.42 -4.75 -36.10
CA LEU A 322 6.25 -4.31 -36.85
C LEU A 322 5.88 -2.87 -36.51
N LEU A 323 5.67 -2.05 -37.54
CA LEU A 323 5.20 -0.68 -37.40
C LEU A 323 3.69 -0.60 -37.66
N PHE A 324 2.95 -0.12 -36.67
CA PHE A 324 1.55 0.24 -36.77
C PHE A 324 1.46 1.76 -37.00
N ARG A 325 1.18 2.18 -38.23
CA ARG A 325 0.92 3.59 -38.54
C ARG A 325 -0.50 3.93 -38.13
N ARG A 326 -0.71 5.16 -37.66
CA ARG A 326 -2.06 5.69 -37.43
C ARG A 326 -2.90 5.57 -38.70
N VAL A 327 -3.93 4.73 -38.69
CA VAL A 327 -4.94 4.66 -39.77
C VAL A 327 -5.87 5.86 -39.64
N SER A 328 -6.10 6.56 -40.75
CA SER A 328 -6.85 7.81 -40.84
C SER A 328 -8.36 7.68 -40.51
N GLU A 329 -8.89 8.72 -39.86
CA GLU A 329 -10.27 9.24 -39.77
C GLU A 329 -11.46 8.44 -39.23
N ASN A 330 -11.38 7.12 -39.00
CA ASN A 330 -12.43 6.45 -38.23
C ASN A 330 -12.17 6.61 -36.73
N VAL A 331 -12.92 7.54 -36.11
CA VAL A 331 -12.83 7.95 -34.70
C VAL A 331 -12.92 6.79 -33.69
N ASN A 332 -13.39 5.61 -34.12
CA ASN A 332 -13.69 4.49 -33.23
C ASN A 332 -12.62 3.38 -33.13
N ASP A 333 -11.62 3.31 -34.02
CA ASP A 333 -10.76 2.11 -34.08
C ASP A 333 -9.52 2.18 -33.15
N ASN A 334 -9.22 3.34 -32.58
CA ASN A 334 -8.05 3.55 -31.71
C ASN A 334 -8.37 4.34 -30.43
N ILE A 335 -9.58 4.17 -29.89
CA ILE A 335 -10.06 4.95 -28.73
C ILE A 335 -9.14 4.77 -27.53
N ILE A 336 -8.63 3.56 -27.28
CA ILE A 336 -7.88 3.23 -26.05
C ILE A 336 -6.53 3.95 -26.04
N PHE A 337 -5.67 3.66 -27.02
CA PHE A 337 -4.35 4.31 -27.12
C PHE A 337 -4.45 5.78 -27.51
N GLY A 338 -5.49 6.17 -28.27
CA GLY A 338 -5.82 7.56 -28.52
C GLY A 338 -6.20 8.33 -27.25
N SER A 339 -6.79 7.68 -26.24
CA SER A 339 -7.14 8.28 -24.95
C SER A 339 -5.94 8.44 -23.98
N LEU A 340 -4.83 7.75 -24.25
CA LEU A 340 -3.52 8.01 -23.63
C LEU A 340 -2.88 9.29 -24.17
N GLY A 341 -3.38 9.78 -25.31
CA GLY A 341 -3.19 11.16 -25.73
C GLY A 341 -3.73 12.08 -24.64
N CYS A 342 -2.86 12.45 -23.70
CA CYS A 342 -3.13 13.42 -22.66
C CYS A 342 -3.67 14.71 -23.31
N PRO A 343 -4.44 15.55 -22.59
CA PRO A 343 -4.76 16.90 -23.02
C PRO A 343 -3.49 17.77 -22.94
N PHE A 344 -2.49 17.42 -23.75
CA PHE A 344 -1.23 18.13 -23.95
C PHE A 344 -1.52 19.40 -24.76
N ASP A 345 -2.28 20.32 -24.20
CA ASP A 345 -2.39 21.64 -24.77
C ASP A 345 -1.05 22.36 -24.52
N ARG A 346 -0.10 22.22 -25.43
CA ARG A 346 1.02 23.16 -25.68
C ARG A 346 1.80 23.65 -24.44
N LYS A 347 1.83 22.86 -23.37
CA LYS A 347 2.50 23.18 -22.11
C LYS A 347 4.01 23.08 -22.29
N THR A 348 4.74 24.09 -21.85
CA THR A 348 6.20 24.07 -21.81
C THR A 348 6.69 22.97 -20.87
N ILE A 349 7.90 22.46 -21.10
CA ILE A 349 8.52 21.43 -20.26
C ILE A 349 8.50 21.80 -18.76
N ASP A 350 8.64 23.10 -18.45
CA ASP A 350 8.65 23.66 -17.09
C ASP A 350 7.34 23.43 -16.33
N THR A 351 6.22 23.29 -17.05
CA THR A 351 4.92 22.96 -16.45
C THR A 351 4.59 21.48 -16.52
N PHE A 352 5.10 20.81 -17.56
CA PHE A 352 4.83 19.41 -17.82
C PHE A 352 5.53 18.48 -16.84
N LEU A 353 6.85 18.65 -16.63
CA LEU A 353 7.61 17.78 -15.74
C LEU A 353 7.12 17.81 -14.30
N PRO A 354 6.86 18.98 -13.68
CA PRO A 354 6.22 19.02 -12.38
C PRO A 354 4.87 18.33 -12.37
N SER A 355 4.06 18.44 -13.44
CA SER A 355 2.75 17.76 -13.48
C SER A 355 2.82 16.24 -13.53
N ILE A 356 3.86 15.67 -14.15
CA ILE A 356 4.10 14.22 -14.15
C ILE A 356 4.71 13.75 -12.83
N LEU A 357 5.70 14.48 -12.31
CA LEU A 357 6.47 14.05 -11.14
C LEU A 357 5.73 14.32 -9.82
N GLN A 358 4.85 15.32 -9.78
CA GLN A 358 4.11 15.69 -8.60
C GLN A 358 3.11 14.61 -8.21
N GLY A 359 3.22 14.13 -6.98
CA GLY A 359 2.30 13.13 -6.43
C GLY A 359 2.66 11.69 -6.78
N LEU A 360 3.71 11.45 -7.57
CA LEU A 360 4.24 10.11 -7.75
C LEU A 360 4.77 9.56 -6.42
N ILE A 361 4.48 8.29 -6.19
CA ILE A 361 4.98 7.51 -5.07
C ILE A 361 5.89 6.42 -5.60
N SER A 362 6.74 5.89 -4.72
CA SER A 362 7.52 4.71 -5.05
C SER A 362 6.60 3.50 -5.21
N CYS A 363 6.87 2.71 -6.24
CA CYS A 363 6.22 1.45 -6.51
C CYS A 363 7.31 0.37 -6.43
N PRO A 364 7.47 -0.30 -5.28
CA PRO A 364 8.40 -1.41 -5.16
C PRO A 364 8.06 -2.49 -6.20
N PRO A 365 9.07 -3.08 -6.86
CA PRO A 365 8.83 -4.18 -7.78
C PRO A 365 8.21 -5.35 -7.02
N ILE A 366 7.22 -6.00 -7.65
CA ILE A 366 6.67 -7.27 -7.19
C ILE A 366 7.41 -8.36 -7.95
N ALA A 367 7.98 -9.32 -7.24
CA ALA A 367 8.65 -10.45 -7.87
C ALA A 367 7.64 -11.26 -8.70
N SER A 368 8.02 -11.74 -9.87
CA SER A 368 7.12 -12.50 -10.75
C SER A 368 6.63 -13.80 -10.13
N ASP A 369 7.39 -14.39 -9.20
CA ASP A 369 7.05 -15.58 -8.43
C ASP A 369 6.24 -15.29 -7.13
N GLU A 370 5.93 -14.03 -6.84
CA GLU A 370 5.13 -13.67 -5.65
C GLU A 370 3.64 -13.97 -5.88
N LEU A 371 3.20 -15.11 -5.33
CA LEU A 371 1.81 -15.55 -5.39
C LEU A 371 0.96 -15.03 -4.22
N ASP A 372 1.59 -14.46 -3.18
CA ASP A 372 0.93 -13.97 -1.99
C ASP A 372 1.16 -12.47 -1.77
N ILE A 373 0.24 -11.66 -2.28
CA ILE A 373 0.29 -10.20 -2.11
C ILE A 373 0.36 -9.74 -0.64
N TYR A 374 -0.02 -10.58 0.33
CA TYR A 374 0.14 -10.27 1.75
C TYR A 374 1.59 -10.47 2.26
N CYS A 375 2.37 -11.38 1.67
CA CYS A 375 3.80 -11.52 1.90
C CYS A 375 4.52 -10.25 1.44
N PHE A 376 4.33 -9.86 0.17
CA PHE A 376 4.77 -8.57 -0.36
C PHE A 376 4.46 -7.40 0.57
N LEU A 377 3.19 -7.25 0.99
CA LEU A 377 2.78 -6.17 1.90
C LEU A 377 3.55 -6.13 3.23
N ASN A 378 3.96 -7.30 3.75
CA ASN A 378 4.75 -7.38 4.97
C ASN A 378 6.21 -6.99 4.72
N GLU A 379 6.76 -7.32 3.55
CA GLU A 379 8.13 -6.97 3.15
C GLU A 379 8.28 -5.47 2.91
N VAL A 380 7.35 -4.86 2.17
CA VAL A 380 7.38 -3.40 1.87
C VAL A 380 6.77 -2.55 2.98
N LYS A 381 6.49 -3.14 4.14
CA LYS A 381 5.86 -2.45 5.27
C LYS A 381 6.73 -1.28 5.73
N GLY A 382 6.15 -0.09 5.73
CA GLY A 382 6.86 1.14 6.10
C GLY A 382 7.43 1.90 4.90
N MET A 383 7.61 1.24 3.75
CA MET A 383 8.05 1.86 2.49
C MET A 383 6.87 2.29 1.62
N LEU A 384 5.67 1.74 1.85
CA LEU A 384 4.49 2.09 1.08
C LEU A 384 4.18 3.58 1.15
N GLY A 385 4.09 4.18 -0.03
CA GLY A 385 3.83 5.60 -0.19
C GLY A 385 5.04 6.48 0.15
N SER A 386 6.25 5.91 0.22
CA SER A 386 7.50 6.68 0.13
C SER A 386 7.53 7.51 -1.16
N PRO A 387 8.26 8.63 -1.17
CA PRO A 387 8.57 9.35 -2.40
C PRO A 387 9.26 8.43 -3.42
N ILE A 388 9.22 8.80 -4.70
CA ILE A 388 9.91 8.05 -5.76
C ILE A 388 11.40 7.85 -5.43
N ILE A 389 11.93 6.69 -5.82
CA ILE A 389 13.31 6.28 -5.58
C ILE A 389 14.07 6.32 -6.91
N TYR A 390 15.23 6.99 -6.91
CA TYR A 390 16.09 7.04 -8.11
C TYR A 390 16.70 5.67 -8.40
N GLY A 391 16.72 5.25 -9.66
CA GLY A 391 17.20 3.92 -10.06
C GLY A 391 16.09 2.89 -10.11
N GLN A 392 15.17 2.92 -9.14
CA GLN A 392 13.99 2.06 -9.10
C GLN A 392 12.84 2.63 -9.93
N ASP A 393 12.30 3.79 -9.53
CA ASP A 393 11.09 4.38 -10.11
C ASP A 393 11.40 5.35 -11.26
N ILE A 394 12.53 6.06 -11.16
CA ILE A 394 12.93 7.08 -12.13
C ILE A 394 14.43 7.02 -12.42
N ARG A 395 14.80 7.23 -13.68
CA ARG A 395 16.19 7.41 -14.11
C ARG A 395 16.28 8.66 -14.98
N VAL A 396 17.36 9.42 -14.81
CA VAL A 396 17.65 10.60 -15.61
C VAL A 396 19.02 10.41 -16.25
N LEU A 397 19.04 10.12 -17.54
CA LEU A 397 20.23 9.59 -18.20
C LEU A 397 20.35 10.05 -19.65
N ARG A 398 21.58 10.05 -20.17
CA ARG A 398 21.87 10.31 -21.59
C ARG A 398 22.93 9.35 -22.10
N SER A 399 22.91 9.11 -23.40
CA SER A 399 23.96 8.35 -24.06
C SER A 399 25.09 9.30 -24.47
N GLN A 400 26.32 8.93 -24.19
CA GLN A 400 27.50 9.73 -24.52
C GLN A 400 28.54 8.86 -25.23
N LYS A 401 29.18 9.38 -26.27
CA LYS A 401 30.25 8.65 -26.96
C LYS A 401 31.47 8.49 -26.04
N VAL A 402 32.03 7.29 -25.97
CA VAL A 402 33.25 6.99 -25.23
C VAL A 402 34.44 7.60 -25.98
N THR A 403 35.20 8.48 -25.34
CA THR A 403 36.32 9.20 -25.97
C THR A 403 37.68 8.50 -25.84
N ASP A 404 37.76 7.40 -25.10
CA ASP A 404 39.04 6.77 -24.75
C ASP A 404 39.41 5.61 -25.69
N GLY A 405 40.26 5.91 -26.67
CA GLY A 405 41.08 4.94 -27.42
C GLY A 405 40.67 4.67 -28.88
N PRO A 406 41.63 4.42 -29.79
CA PRO A 406 41.41 4.23 -31.23
C PRO A 406 40.63 2.96 -31.61
N MET A 407 40.20 2.14 -30.64
CA MET A 407 39.35 0.96 -30.86
C MET A 407 37.91 1.14 -30.34
N MET A 408 37.53 2.33 -29.86
CA MET A 408 36.21 2.62 -29.25
C MET A 408 35.36 3.60 -30.07
N GLU A 409 35.67 3.78 -31.36
CA GLU A 409 34.99 4.73 -32.23
C GLU A 409 33.55 4.27 -32.52
N GLY A 410 32.56 5.01 -32.00
CA GLY A 410 31.12 4.74 -32.21
C GLY A 410 30.37 4.19 -30.99
N ILE A 411 31.07 3.85 -29.90
CA ILE A 411 30.45 3.29 -28.68
C ILE A 411 29.83 4.41 -27.85
N LYS A 412 28.60 4.19 -27.39
CA LYS A 412 27.90 5.08 -26.45
C LYS A 412 27.73 4.37 -25.10
N GLU A 413 28.03 5.08 -24.02
CA GLU A 413 27.72 4.68 -22.65
C GLU A 413 26.57 5.50 -22.08
N GLU A 414 25.87 4.95 -21.10
CA GLU A 414 24.79 5.66 -20.40
C GLU A 414 25.35 6.41 -19.20
N VAL A 415 25.15 7.72 -19.19
CA VAL A 415 25.58 8.62 -18.11
C VAL A 415 24.36 9.10 -17.35
N HIS A 416 24.29 8.76 -16.06
CA HIS A 416 23.26 9.24 -15.15
C HIS A 416 23.54 10.66 -14.66
N PHE A 417 22.49 11.48 -14.58
CA PHE A 417 22.58 12.85 -14.07
C PHE A 417 22.87 12.87 -12.56
N PHE A 418 22.14 12.05 -11.79
CA PHE A 418 22.37 11.88 -10.36
C PHE A 418 23.33 10.71 -10.13
N LYS A 419 24.62 11.02 -9.90
CA LYS A 419 25.69 10.02 -9.75
C LYS A 419 25.81 9.45 -8.33
N ASP A 420 25.49 10.26 -7.32
CA ASP A 420 25.67 9.92 -5.89
C ASP A 420 24.36 9.52 -5.18
N ILE A 421 23.25 9.45 -5.91
CA ILE A 421 21.91 9.17 -5.39
C ILE A 421 21.42 7.89 -6.06
N VAL A 422 21.93 6.75 -5.62
CA VAL A 422 21.43 5.43 -6.04
C VAL A 422 20.58 4.88 -4.91
N ASP A 423 19.40 4.34 -5.23
CA ASP A 423 18.47 3.70 -4.28
C ASP A 423 18.13 4.56 -3.06
N SER A 424 18.11 5.88 -3.23
CA SER A 424 17.81 6.85 -2.17
C SER A 424 16.47 7.52 -2.43
N GLU A 425 15.68 7.74 -1.36
CA GLU A 425 14.41 8.45 -1.44
C GLU A 425 14.64 9.87 -1.97
N ILE A 426 13.93 10.23 -3.03
CA ILE A 426 13.99 11.58 -3.59
C ILE A 426 12.87 12.40 -2.95
N ILE A 427 13.21 13.10 -1.88
CA ILE A 427 12.20 13.73 -1.01
C ILE A 427 11.98 15.23 -1.32
N ASP A 428 12.92 15.90 -1.98
CA ASP A 428 12.90 17.37 -2.03
C ASP A 428 12.07 17.94 -3.20
N GLY A 429 11.39 19.06 -2.95
CA GLY A 429 10.66 19.81 -3.99
C GLY A 429 11.56 20.44 -5.06
N SER A 430 12.90 20.38 -4.90
CA SER A 430 13.87 20.81 -5.92
C SER A 430 14.15 19.73 -6.97
N PHE A 431 13.73 18.48 -6.74
CA PHE A 431 13.99 17.38 -7.67
C PHE A 431 13.37 17.61 -9.04
N ALA A 432 12.12 18.08 -9.10
CA ALA A 432 11.49 18.44 -10.36
C ALA A 432 12.28 19.52 -11.10
N GLN A 433 12.82 20.50 -10.37
CA GLN A 433 13.67 21.56 -10.95
C GLN A 433 14.98 21.01 -11.50
N LYS A 434 15.65 20.10 -10.78
CA LYS A 434 16.87 19.42 -11.25
C LYS A 434 16.58 18.53 -12.46
N CYS A 435 15.41 17.91 -12.54
CA CYS A 435 14.98 17.17 -13.73
C CYS A 435 14.77 18.09 -14.94
N ILE A 436 14.17 19.27 -14.74
CA ILE A 436 14.06 20.29 -15.80
C ILE A 436 15.45 20.71 -16.28
N GLU A 437 16.37 21.01 -15.37
CA GLU A 437 17.76 21.35 -15.71
C GLU A 437 18.47 20.22 -16.48
N ALA A 438 18.34 18.98 -16.01
CA ALA A 438 18.91 17.81 -16.70
C ALA A 438 18.32 17.68 -18.11
N PHE A 439 17.01 17.86 -18.25
CA PHE A 439 16.31 17.78 -19.53
C PHE A 439 16.82 18.85 -20.51
N GLN A 440 16.97 20.09 -20.06
CA GLN A 440 17.56 21.18 -20.86
C GLN A 440 19.01 20.88 -21.29
N ASN A 441 19.73 20.06 -20.51
CA ASN A 441 21.09 19.60 -20.80
C ASN A 441 21.15 18.29 -21.61
N GLY A 442 20.05 17.88 -22.24
CA GLY A 442 20.00 16.74 -23.15
C GLY A 442 19.79 15.38 -22.48
N TYR A 443 19.40 15.35 -21.20
CA TYR A 443 19.08 14.09 -20.51
C TYR A 443 17.64 13.64 -20.77
N THR A 444 17.47 12.34 -20.96
CA THR A 444 16.17 11.68 -20.98
C THR A 444 15.70 11.39 -19.57
N ILE A 445 14.41 11.61 -19.33
CA ILE A 445 13.73 11.23 -18.09
C ILE A 445 12.92 9.97 -18.38
N ALA A 446 13.27 8.88 -17.71
CA ALA A 446 12.61 7.59 -17.80
C ALA A 446 11.90 7.28 -16.48
N VAL A 447 10.58 7.16 -16.51
CA VAL A 447 9.76 6.78 -15.35
C VAL A 447 9.21 5.38 -15.58
N ARG A 448 9.40 4.51 -14.60
CA ARG A 448 8.99 3.10 -14.63
C ARG A 448 7.63 2.89 -13.98
N GLY A 449 6.98 1.78 -14.30
CA GLY A 449 5.79 1.32 -13.59
C GLY A 449 4.60 2.26 -13.72
N MET A 450 4.31 2.73 -14.94
CA MET A 450 3.21 3.66 -15.22
C MET A 450 1.83 3.02 -15.01
N GLU A 451 1.74 1.69 -15.11
CA GLU A 451 0.57 0.88 -14.74
C GLU A 451 0.19 1.04 -13.25
N PHE A 452 1.14 1.40 -12.38
CA PHE A 452 0.84 1.69 -10.97
C PHE A 452 0.48 3.16 -10.71
N ARG A 453 0.52 4.01 -11.75
CA ARG A 453 0.48 5.48 -11.64
C ARG A 453 -0.66 6.12 -12.42
N ASP A 454 -1.19 5.44 -13.43
CA ASP A 454 -2.29 5.91 -14.25
C ASP A 454 -3.29 4.78 -14.54
N ASP A 455 -4.56 5.00 -14.21
CA ASP A 455 -5.62 3.99 -14.34
C ASP A 455 -5.85 3.54 -15.79
N LYS A 456 -5.61 4.40 -16.79
CA LYS A 456 -5.75 4.03 -18.21
C LYS A 456 -4.58 3.18 -18.66
N VAL A 457 -3.37 3.53 -18.25
CA VAL A 457 -2.18 2.72 -18.53
C VAL A 457 -2.31 1.35 -17.85
N ALA A 458 -2.78 1.31 -16.61
CA ALA A 458 -3.07 0.07 -15.88
C ALA A 458 -4.03 -0.83 -16.68
N ALA A 459 -5.17 -0.30 -17.13
CA ALA A 459 -6.16 -1.06 -17.88
C ALA A 459 -5.61 -1.60 -19.22
N ILE A 460 -4.73 -0.84 -19.89
CA ILE A 460 -4.08 -1.28 -21.13
C ILE A 460 -3.07 -2.39 -20.84
N ALA A 461 -2.24 -2.23 -19.81
CA ALA A 461 -1.27 -3.23 -19.37
C ALA A 461 -1.98 -4.54 -18.98
N ASP A 462 -3.05 -4.48 -18.18
CA ASP A 462 -3.86 -5.63 -17.79
C ASP A 462 -4.50 -6.32 -19.01
N GLY A 463 -5.05 -5.55 -19.94
CA GLY A 463 -5.63 -6.10 -21.17
C GLY A 463 -4.60 -6.78 -22.07
N LEU A 464 -3.39 -6.21 -22.18
CA LEU A 464 -2.27 -6.81 -22.88
C LEU A 464 -1.78 -8.09 -22.21
N ALA A 465 -1.59 -8.08 -20.88
CA ALA A 465 -1.20 -9.25 -20.12
C ALA A 465 -2.19 -10.39 -20.33
N SER A 466 -3.50 -10.09 -20.22
CA SER A 466 -4.56 -11.06 -20.49
C SER A 466 -4.57 -11.57 -21.93
N LEU A 467 -4.31 -10.71 -22.92
CA LEU A 467 -4.29 -11.09 -24.35
C LEU A 467 -3.15 -12.05 -24.68
N PHE A 468 -1.98 -11.83 -24.08
CA PHE A 468 -0.78 -12.65 -24.29
C PHE A 468 -0.60 -13.77 -23.25
N GLY A 469 -1.57 -13.96 -22.35
CA GLY A 469 -1.56 -15.00 -21.33
C GLY A 469 -0.43 -14.85 -20.30
N GLN A 470 -0.02 -13.62 -20.03
CA GLN A 470 1.04 -13.29 -19.07
C GLN A 470 0.43 -12.84 -17.73
N PRO A 471 1.14 -13.05 -16.60
CA PRO A 471 0.67 -12.61 -15.28
C PRO A 471 0.59 -11.07 -15.17
N SER A 472 1.45 -10.35 -15.89
CA SER A 472 1.48 -8.89 -15.91
C SER A 472 2.10 -8.35 -17.20
N ALA A 473 1.94 -7.05 -17.43
CA ALA A 473 2.67 -6.29 -18.43
C ALA A 473 3.21 -5.01 -17.77
N GLY A 474 4.46 -4.68 -18.02
CA GLY A 474 5.08 -3.46 -17.48
C GLY A 474 4.87 -2.26 -18.40
N ALA A 475 4.85 -1.04 -17.86
CA ALA A 475 4.74 0.17 -18.64
C ALA A 475 5.76 1.24 -18.22
N ASN A 476 6.58 1.70 -19.15
CA ASN A 476 7.62 2.71 -18.89
C ASN A 476 7.43 3.91 -19.82
N ILE A 477 7.62 5.14 -19.32
CA ILE A 477 7.53 6.35 -20.15
C ILE A 477 8.89 7.02 -20.29
N TYR A 478 9.20 7.48 -21.50
CA TYR A 478 10.48 8.11 -21.83
C TYR A 478 10.26 9.48 -22.45
N LEU A 479 10.76 10.51 -21.77
CA LEU A 479 10.73 11.89 -22.20
C LEU A 479 12.14 12.32 -22.62
N THR A 480 12.35 12.55 -23.91
CA THR A 480 13.68 12.82 -24.50
C THR A 480 13.69 14.18 -25.21
N PRO A 481 14.58 15.10 -24.83
CA PRO A 481 14.67 16.44 -25.44
C PRO A 481 15.14 16.36 -26.90
N SER A 482 14.92 17.43 -27.66
CA SER A 482 15.43 17.54 -29.03
C SER A 482 16.95 17.35 -29.13
N ASN A 483 17.38 16.79 -30.26
CA ASN A 483 18.79 16.53 -30.61
C ASN A 483 19.54 15.70 -29.56
N SER A 484 18.85 14.77 -28.91
CA SER A 484 19.42 13.96 -27.83
C SER A 484 19.02 12.49 -27.93
N GLN A 485 19.81 11.64 -27.27
CA GLN A 485 19.57 10.21 -27.12
C GLN A 485 19.75 9.83 -25.64
N GLY A 486 18.74 9.17 -25.09
CA GLY A 486 18.72 8.69 -23.71
C GLY A 486 19.56 7.43 -23.54
N LEU A 487 19.05 6.30 -24.03
CA LEU A 487 19.68 4.99 -23.86
C LEU A 487 20.69 4.71 -24.96
N ALA A 488 21.76 3.98 -24.64
CA ALA A 488 22.66 3.43 -25.65
C ALA A 488 21.95 2.33 -26.45
N GLN A 489 22.57 1.82 -27.51
CA GLN A 489 22.02 0.65 -28.20
C GLN A 489 21.96 -0.54 -27.22
N HIS A 490 20.82 -1.20 -27.14
CA HIS A 490 20.55 -2.35 -26.26
C HIS A 490 19.50 -3.26 -26.89
N TYR A 491 19.31 -4.45 -26.32
CA TYR A 491 18.13 -5.27 -26.57
C TYR A 491 17.46 -5.56 -25.22
N ASP A 492 16.16 -5.84 -25.27
CA ASP A 492 15.38 -6.25 -24.11
C ASP A 492 15.24 -7.78 -24.06
N ASP A 493 15.01 -8.30 -22.86
CA ASP A 493 14.67 -9.70 -22.58
C ASP A 493 13.16 -10.00 -22.71
N HIS A 494 12.37 -8.96 -22.98
CA HIS A 494 10.92 -9.00 -23.14
C HIS A 494 10.49 -8.36 -24.47
N CYS A 495 9.29 -8.68 -24.92
CA CYS A 495 8.73 -8.05 -26.13
C CYS A 495 8.15 -6.68 -25.76
N VAL A 496 8.28 -5.69 -26.65
CA VAL A 496 7.80 -4.32 -26.36
C VAL A 496 6.87 -3.78 -27.44
N PHE A 497 5.84 -3.06 -27.00
CA PHE A 497 5.04 -2.15 -27.83
C PHE A 497 5.36 -0.71 -27.44
N VAL A 498 6.00 0.04 -28.33
CA VAL A 498 6.33 1.45 -28.16
C VAL A 498 5.20 2.29 -28.75
N CYS A 499 4.47 3.02 -27.93
CA CYS A 499 3.41 3.95 -28.32
C CYS A 499 3.93 5.39 -28.30
N GLN A 500 3.98 6.05 -29.46
CA GLN A 500 4.45 7.43 -29.55
C GLN A 500 3.33 8.41 -29.14
N LEU A 501 3.49 9.06 -27.98
CA LEU A 501 2.46 9.89 -27.37
C LEU A 501 2.58 11.37 -27.75
N TYR A 502 3.81 11.88 -27.86
CA TYR A 502 4.06 13.27 -28.22
C TYR A 502 5.36 13.42 -29.03
N GLY A 503 5.38 14.34 -30.00
CA GLY A 503 6.55 14.64 -30.80
C GLY A 503 6.93 13.50 -31.75
N ARG A 504 8.22 13.44 -32.10
CA ARG A 504 8.75 12.46 -33.05
C ARG A 504 10.04 11.83 -32.52
N LYS A 505 10.25 10.54 -32.81
CA LYS A 505 11.48 9.84 -32.44
C LYS A 505 11.95 8.94 -33.57
N SER A 506 13.24 9.03 -33.92
CA SER A 506 13.88 8.16 -34.89
C SER A 506 14.36 6.90 -34.19
N TRP A 507 13.95 5.74 -34.68
CA TRP A 507 14.30 4.43 -34.17
C TRP A 507 15.12 3.67 -35.19
N ARG A 508 16.18 3.02 -34.72
CA ARG A 508 17.02 2.12 -35.50
C ARG A 508 17.04 0.76 -34.83
N ILE A 509 16.51 -0.26 -35.50
CA ILE A 509 16.41 -1.63 -35.03
C ILE A 509 17.32 -2.47 -35.92
N SER A 510 18.37 -3.02 -35.32
CA SER A 510 19.32 -3.89 -36.01
C SER A 510 18.79 -5.33 -36.02
N PRO A 511 19.22 -6.15 -36.98
CA PRO A 511 18.94 -7.58 -36.96
C PRO A 511 19.37 -8.20 -35.63
N ARG A 512 18.57 -9.15 -35.14
CA ARG A 512 18.91 -9.92 -33.95
C ARG A 512 20.19 -10.73 -34.21
N PRO A 513 21.23 -10.57 -33.38
CA PRO A 513 22.45 -11.36 -33.51
C PRO A 513 22.15 -12.80 -33.02
N MET A 514 21.98 -13.74 -33.96
CA MET A 514 21.70 -15.18 -33.73
C MET A 514 20.27 -15.48 -33.20
N ASP A 515 19.89 -16.77 -33.10
CA ASP A 515 18.64 -17.28 -32.50
C ASP A 515 18.61 -17.08 -30.96
N LEU A 516 19.06 -15.92 -30.49
CA LEU A 516 19.08 -15.54 -29.10
C LEU A 516 17.68 -15.07 -28.71
N PHE A 517 16.97 -15.86 -27.91
CA PHE A 517 15.76 -15.43 -27.21
C PHE A 517 16.17 -15.12 -25.77
N PRO A 518 16.69 -13.90 -25.48
CA PRO A 518 17.16 -13.57 -24.15
C PRO A 518 16.02 -13.75 -23.15
N ARG A 519 16.33 -14.40 -22.03
CA ARG A 519 15.41 -14.58 -20.89
C ARG A 519 15.82 -13.71 -19.70
N LEU A 520 16.99 -13.08 -19.80
CA LEU A 520 17.55 -12.17 -18.83
C LEU A 520 18.19 -11.01 -19.59
N TYR A 521 18.06 -9.81 -19.04
CA TYR A 521 18.75 -8.64 -19.55
C TYR A 521 20.26 -8.82 -19.40
N GLU A 522 20.97 -8.81 -20.53
CA GLU A 522 22.41 -8.83 -20.57
C GLU A 522 22.91 -7.60 -21.32
N PRO A 523 23.95 -6.91 -20.82
CA PRO A 523 24.62 -5.87 -21.60
C PRO A 523 25.01 -6.46 -22.96
N LEU A 524 24.81 -5.69 -24.03
CA LEU A 524 25.29 -6.06 -25.36
C LEU A 524 26.80 -6.37 -25.26
N GLN A 525 27.13 -7.67 -25.20
CA GLN A 525 28.51 -8.11 -25.29
C GLN A 525 28.99 -7.76 -26.69
N ARG A 526 30.25 -7.33 -26.77
CA ARG A 526 30.92 -6.89 -27.99
C ARG A 526 30.60 -7.86 -29.14
N LEU A 527 29.64 -7.49 -29.99
CA LEU A 527 29.55 -8.13 -31.29
C LEU A 527 30.81 -7.66 -32.03
N PRO A 528 31.67 -8.58 -32.49
CA PRO A 528 32.80 -8.20 -33.32
C PRO A 528 32.24 -7.40 -34.47
N ASN A 529 32.75 -6.16 -34.65
CA ASN A 529 32.37 -5.22 -35.70
C ASN A 529 31.85 -5.95 -36.94
N SER A 530 30.53 -6.01 -37.12
CA SER A 530 29.95 -6.24 -38.43
C SER A 530 29.95 -4.89 -39.15
N GLU A 531 31.14 -4.34 -39.40
CA GLU A 531 31.32 -3.50 -40.57
C GLU A 531 30.97 -4.39 -41.76
N GLY A 532 29.76 -4.26 -42.32
CA GLY A 532 29.52 -4.86 -43.63
C GLY A 532 28.11 -5.29 -44.02
N ASP A 533 27.12 -5.32 -43.14
CA ASP A 533 25.76 -5.61 -43.61
C ASP A 533 24.67 -4.76 -42.94
N LEU A 534 24.21 -3.74 -43.67
CA LEU A 534 23.00 -2.97 -43.33
C LEU A 534 21.73 -3.76 -43.71
N SER A 535 21.84 -4.95 -44.32
CA SER A 535 20.69 -5.77 -44.64
C SER A 535 19.90 -6.10 -43.36
N GLY A 536 18.60 -5.82 -43.39
CA GLY A 536 17.71 -6.08 -42.26
C GLY A 536 17.67 -5.02 -41.14
N VAL A 537 18.40 -3.90 -41.25
CA VAL A 537 18.22 -2.78 -40.32
C VAL A 537 16.92 -2.04 -40.65
N MET A 538 15.99 -1.99 -39.69
CA MET A 538 14.77 -1.20 -39.78
C MET A 538 15.02 0.19 -39.20
N GLN A 539 14.82 1.23 -40.01
CA GLN A 539 14.84 2.62 -39.56
C GLN A 539 13.46 3.23 -39.74
N VAL A 540 12.89 3.76 -38.65
CA VAL A 540 11.55 4.35 -38.67
C VAL A 540 11.50 5.62 -37.85
N LEU A 541 10.83 6.63 -38.38
CA LEU A 541 10.43 7.81 -37.63
C LEU A 541 9.01 7.58 -37.10
N LEU A 542 8.87 7.48 -35.77
CA LEU A 542 7.57 7.41 -35.12
C LEU A 542 7.02 8.82 -34.93
N GLU A 543 5.76 9.00 -35.31
CA GLU A 543 4.97 10.20 -35.05
C GLU A 543 3.82 9.89 -34.07
N GLU A 544 3.16 10.92 -33.57
CA GLU A 544 2.09 10.76 -32.58
C GLU A 544 0.97 9.83 -33.06
N GLY A 545 0.69 8.82 -32.24
CA GLY A 545 -0.28 7.78 -32.51
C GLY A 545 0.27 6.56 -33.27
N ASP A 546 1.52 6.60 -33.74
CA ASP A 546 2.18 5.40 -34.24
C ASP A 546 2.56 4.46 -33.08
N MET A 547 2.56 3.16 -33.37
CA MET A 547 3.12 2.14 -32.48
C MET A 547 4.16 1.29 -33.19
N LEU A 548 5.19 0.88 -32.45
CA LEU A 548 6.25 0.00 -32.92
C LEU A 548 6.35 -1.21 -32.00
N TYR A 549 6.15 -2.40 -32.55
CA TYR A 549 6.45 -3.66 -31.88
C TYR A 549 7.91 -4.05 -32.14
N ILE A 550 8.63 -4.39 -31.08
CA ILE A 550 10.00 -4.92 -31.13
C ILE A 550 10.04 -6.23 -30.34
N PRO A 551 10.38 -7.36 -30.98
CA PRO A 551 10.57 -8.62 -30.27
C PRO A 551 11.80 -8.56 -29.36
N ARG A 552 11.80 -9.37 -28.29
CA ARG A 552 12.98 -9.53 -27.44
C ARG A 552 14.23 -9.92 -28.23
N GLY A 553 15.38 -9.43 -27.79
CA GLY A 553 16.68 -9.69 -28.41
C GLY A 553 17.04 -8.84 -29.62
N TYR A 554 16.12 -8.03 -30.17
CA TYR A 554 16.44 -7.12 -31.28
C TYR A 554 17.19 -5.87 -30.78
N PRO A 555 18.48 -5.66 -31.18
CA PRO A 555 19.22 -4.49 -30.74
C PRO A 555 18.64 -3.22 -31.34
N HIS A 556 18.31 -2.25 -30.51
CA HIS A 556 17.67 -1.02 -30.94
C HIS A 556 18.22 0.20 -30.21
N GLU A 557 18.07 1.37 -30.85
CA GLU A 557 18.32 2.66 -30.25
C GLU A 557 17.34 3.70 -30.80
N ALA A 558 17.11 4.77 -30.03
CA ALA A 558 16.17 5.82 -30.39
C ALA A 558 16.70 7.22 -30.08
N GLN A 559 16.61 8.13 -31.06
CA GLN A 559 17.06 9.51 -30.94
C GLN A 559 15.94 10.49 -31.32
N THR A 560 15.80 11.55 -30.54
CA THR A 560 14.90 12.67 -30.90
C THR A 560 15.67 13.61 -31.81
N ASN A 561 15.43 13.56 -33.12
CA ASN A 561 16.05 14.47 -34.09
C ASN A 561 15.04 15.53 -34.52
N VAL A 562 15.48 16.78 -34.64
CA VAL A 562 14.67 17.86 -35.24
C VAL A 562 15.28 18.18 -36.60
N ASP A 563 14.53 17.97 -37.68
CA ASP A 563 14.93 18.41 -39.01
C ASP A 563 14.96 19.95 -39.04
N GLN A 564 16.04 20.53 -39.56
CA GLN A 564 16.25 21.99 -39.61
C GLN A 564 15.36 22.73 -40.63
N GLY A 565 14.37 22.06 -41.22
CA GLY A 565 13.48 22.63 -42.24
C GLY A 565 12.03 22.58 -41.80
N GLU A 566 11.43 23.77 -41.64
CA GLU A 566 10.00 24.06 -41.36
C GLU A 566 9.58 24.13 -39.88
N SER A 567 9.80 25.31 -39.32
CA SER A 567 9.17 25.87 -38.13
C SER A 567 7.72 25.43 -37.87
N THR A 568 7.54 24.42 -37.01
CA THR A 568 6.52 24.31 -35.93
C THR A 568 6.80 23.13 -34.99
N PHE A 569 8.05 22.68 -34.89
CA PHE A 569 8.40 21.38 -34.31
C PHE A 569 8.33 21.33 -32.79
N LYS A 570 7.62 20.31 -32.30
CA LYS A 570 7.54 19.88 -30.91
C LYS A 570 8.96 19.68 -30.36
N GLU A 571 9.28 20.35 -29.25
CA GLU A 571 10.66 20.48 -28.72
C GLU A 571 11.23 19.17 -28.13
N PHE A 572 10.43 18.11 -28.03
CA PHE A 572 10.78 16.84 -27.41
C PHE A 572 9.92 15.68 -27.91
N SER A 573 10.35 14.45 -27.58
CA SER A 573 9.60 13.22 -27.78
C SER A 573 9.13 12.63 -26.46
N LEU A 574 7.90 12.11 -26.43
CA LEU A 574 7.36 11.30 -25.35
C LEU A 574 6.80 9.99 -25.93
N HIS A 575 7.22 8.85 -25.39
CA HIS A 575 6.61 7.56 -25.72
C HIS A 575 6.40 6.72 -24.46
N LEU A 576 5.39 5.85 -24.53
CA LEU A 576 5.11 4.81 -23.55
C LEU A 576 5.56 3.47 -24.15
N THR A 577 6.37 2.71 -23.43
CA THR A 577 6.79 1.36 -23.80
C THR A 577 6.05 0.37 -22.90
N LEU A 578 5.26 -0.50 -23.52
CA LEU A 578 4.56 -1.60 -22.86
C LEU A 578 5.35 -2.88 -23.06
N GLY A 579 5.88 -3.43 -21.98
CA GLY A 579 6.69 -4.65 -21.96
C GLY A 579 5.84 -5.87 -21.63
N ILE A 580 5.91 -6.88 -22.47
CA ILE A 580 5.32 -8.20 -22.26
C ILE A 580 6.47 -9.16 -21.95
N GLU A 581 6.62 -9.46 -20.67
CA GLU A 581 7.53 -10.51 -20.22
C GLU A 581 7.06 -11.83 -20.80
N VAL A 582 8.00 -12.64 -21.28
CA VAL A 582 7.71 -13.99 -21.74
C VAL A 582 8.36 -14.91 -20.73
N GLU A 583 7.57 -15.30 -19.72
CA GLU A 583 8.04 -16.24 -18.71
C GLU A 583 8.54 -17.53 -19.38
N PRO A 584 9.56 -18.20 -18.81
CA PRO A 584 9.85 -19.55 -19.23
C PRO A 584 8.58 -20.40 -19.04
N PRO A 585 8.12 -21.16 -20.06
CA PRO A 585 7.12 -22.18 -19.78
C PRO A 585 7.65 -23.03 -18.64
N PHE A 586 6.84 -23.27 -17.62
CA PHE A 586 7.15 -24.16 -16.50
C PHE A 586 7.82 -25.44 -17.07
N GLU A 587 9.09 -25.67 -16.71
CA GLU A 587 9.82 -26.89 -17.11
C GLU A 587 9.16 -28.16 -16.55
#